data_AF-A0A0N5A3H3-F1
#
_entry.id   AF-A0A0N5A3H3-F1
#
_cell.length_a   1.000
_cell.length_b   1.000
_cell.length_c   1.000
_cell.angle_alpha   90.00
_cell.angle_beta   90.00
_cell.angle_gamma   90.00
#
_symmetry.space_group_name_H-M   'P 1'
#
loop_
_entity.id
_entity.type
_entity.pdbx_description
1 polymer ?
#
loop_
_entity_poly.entity_id
_entity_poly.type
_entity_poly.pdbx_seq_one_letter_code
_entity_poly.pdbx_strand_id
1 'polypeptide(L)'
;MSINIDVLKSQVSKYKLDKNTAPEYHVQLFTLEPEMAEYYGADGIDPDCLYSSQKFIMQGMNEIQSFFRLVNSYGDDSAWRQACSNFKELYNDNEIPLEKFSKVTNAIVAAISKHTGDISPEQKESWKNLIQKASDDMKSFGWY
;
A
#
# COMPACT_ATOMS: atom_id res chain seq x y z
N MET A 1 8.05 -8.85 -16.79
CA MET A 1 7.88 -7.66 -15.94
C MET A 1 9.19 -7.40 -15.23
N SER A 2 9.71 -6.17 -15.22
CA SER A 2 10.95 -5.82 -14.51
C SER A 2 10.59 -5.02 -13.26
N ILE A 3 11.19 -5.35 -12.12
CA ILE A 3 11.02 -4.66 -10.83
C ILE A 3 12.39 -4.14 -10.44
N ASN A 4 12.60 -2.81 -10.51
CA ASN A 4 13.84 -2.20 -10.02
C ASN A 4 13.75 -1.97 -8.51
N ILE A 5 14.11 -3.00 -7.74
CA ILE A 5 13.91 -2.98 -6.29
C ILE A 5 14.81 -1.97 -5.56
N ASP A 6 16.00 -1.68 -6.08
CA ASP A 6 16.93 -0.73 -5.44
C ASP A 6 16.37 0.69 -5.47
N VAL A 7 15.73 1.05 -6.58
CA VAL A 7 15.03 2.32 -6.74
C VAL A 7 13.85 2.43 -5.77
N LEU A 8 13.09 1.34 -5.56
CA LEU A 8 12.00 1.30 -4.58
C LEU A 8 12.51 1.38 -3.14
N LYS A 9 13.58 0.65 -2.79
CA LYS A 9 14.23 0.68 -1.46
C LYS A 9 14.73 2.08 -1.11
N SER A 10 15.43 2.72 -2.05
CA SER A 10 15.88 4.10 -1.91
C SER A 10 14.71 5.06 -1.68
N GLN A 11 13.59 4.85 -2.36
CA GLN A 11 12.41 5.69 -2.21
C GLN A 11 11.73 5.51 -0.85
N VAL A 12 11.44 4.27 -0.44
CA VAL A 12 10.78 4.02 0.86
C VAL A 12 11.64 4.49 2.04
N SER A 13 12.97 4.44 1.92
CA SER A 13 13.87 4.97 2.96
C SER A 13 13.79 6.49 3.17
N LYS A 14 13.34 7.24 2.15
CA LYS A 14 13.14 8.70 2.24
C LYS A 14 11.79 9.07 2.82
N TYR A 15 10.85 8.13 2.85
CA TYR A 15 9.52 8.37 3.38
C TYR A 15 9.57 8.41 4.91
N LYS A 16 9.35 9.60 5.47
CA LYS A 16 9.24 9.77 6.92
C LYS A 16 7.83 9.39 7.38
N LEU A 17 7.68 8.17 7.87
CA LEU A 17 6.43 7.70 8.43
C LEU A 17 6.26 8.21 9.88
N ASP A 18 5.29 9.10 10.08
CA ASP A 18 4.87 9.60 11.39
C ASP A 18 3.35 9.86 11.40
N LYS A 19 2.82 10.38 12.52
CA LYS A 19 1.37 10.60 12.68
C LYS A 19 0.75 11.53 11.62
N ASN A 20 1.54 12.41 10.99
CA ASN A 20 1.04 13.37 10.01
C ASN A 20 1.05 12.80 8.60
N THR A 21 1.93 11.82 8.32
CA THR A 21 2.06 11.19 7.00
C THR A 21 1.35 9.84 6.92
N ALA A 22 1.15 9.17 8.05
CA ALA A 22 0.51 7.86 8.12
C ALA A 22 -0.87 7.80 7.43
N PRO A 23 -1.80 8.77 7.62
CA PRO A 23 -3.11 8.73 6.96
C PRO A 23 -3.06 8.92 5.44
N GLU A 24 -1.95 9.44 4.90
CA GLU A 24 -1.84 9.84 3.49
C GLU A 24 -2.24 8.72 2.53
N TYR A 25 -1.85 7.48 2.84
CA TYR A 25 -2.22 6.34 2.01
C TYR A 25 -3.75 6.20 1.89
N HIS A 26 -4.50 6.25 3.00
CA HIS A 26 -5.96 6.15 2.99
C HIS A 26 -6.61 7.38 2.33
N VAL A 27 -6.04 8.57 2.52
CA VAL A 27 -6.50 9.79 1.82
C VAL A 27 -6.43 9.58 0.31
N GLN A 28 -5.29 9.13 -0.20
CA GLN A 28 -5.11 8.86 -1.63
C GLN A 28 -5.96 7.69 -2.10
N LEU A 29 -6.10 6.64 -1.29
CA LEU A 29 -6.92 5.48 -1.62
C LEU A 29 -8.38 5.86 -1.80
N PHE A 30 -8.98 6.61 -0.88
CA PHE A 30 -10.40 6.99 -0.97
C PHE A 30 -10.64 8.12 -1.98
N THR A 31 -9.60 8.88 -2.30
CA THR A 31 -9.67 9.87 -3.39
C THR A 31 -9.67 9.20 -4.77
N LEU A 32 -8.82 8.18 -4.96
CA LEU A 32 -8.60 7.54 -6.27
C LEU A 32 -9.51 6.33 -6.49
N GLU A 33 -9.90 5.64 -5.42
CA GLU A 33 -10.74 4.44 -5.43
C GLU A 33 -11.82 4.59 -4.32
N PRO A 34 -12.79 5.51 -4.48
CA PRO A 34 -13.75 5.87 -3.42
C PRO A 34 -14.53 4.68 -2.85
N GLU A 35 -14.79 3.64 -3.64
CA GLU A 35 -15.46 2.43 -3.20
C GLU A 35 -14.65 1.64 -2.15
N MET A 36 -13.35 1.92 -1.99
CA MET A 36 -12.56 1.31 -0.94
C MET A 36 -12.95 1.84 0.43
N ALA A 37 -13.49 3.07 0.52
CA ALA A 37 -13.82 3.72 1.79
C ALA A 37 -14.84 2.93 2.63
N GLU A 38 -15.78 2.23 1.99
CA GLU A 38 -16.80 1.41 2.64
C GLU A 38 -16.17 0.35 3.56
N TYR A 39 -15.15 -0.37 3.08
CA TYR A 39 -14.46 -1.42 3.83
C TYR A 39 -13.74 -0.90 5.08
N TYR A 40 -13.37 0.38 5.09
CA TYR A 40 -12.73 1.01 6.23
C TYR A 40 -13.74 1.78 7.10
N GLY A 41 -15.05 1.69 6.83
CA GLY A 41 -16.09 2.45 7.52
C GLY A 41 -15.92 3.96 7.37
N ALA A 42 -15.45 4.41 6.20
CA ALA A 42 -15.24 5.80 5.84
C ALA A 42 -16.14 6.28 4.69
N ASP A 43 -17.22 5.55 4.40
CA ASP A 43 -18.18 5.98 3.39
C ASP A 43 -18.77 7.37 3.72
N GLY A 44 -18.79 8.24 2.72
CA GLY A 44 -19.23 9.64 2.86
C GLY A 44 -18.33 10.54 3.71
N ILE A 45 -17.18 10.06 4.21
CA ILE A 45 -16.19 10.89 4.90
C ILE A 45 -15.30 11.58 3.87
N ASP A 46 -15.14 12.90 4.01
CA ASP A 46 -14.13 13.65 3.25
C ASP A 46 -12.72 13.09 3.56
N PRO A 47 -11.95 12.62 2.56
CA PRO A 47 -10.61 12.09 2.76
C PRO A 47 -9.69 13.03 3.54
N ASP A 48 -9.80 14.35 3.40
CA ASP A 48 -8.94 15.28 4.13
C ASP A 48 -9.21 15.27 5.65
N CYS A 49 -10.38 14.79 6.10
CA CYS A 49 -10.67 14.63 7.52
C CYS A 49 -9.87 13.50 8.17
N LEU A 50 -9.32 12.55 7.39
CA LEU A 50 -8.62 11.38 7.92
C LEU A 50 -7.34 11.73 8.68
N TYR A 51 -6.70 12.87 8.39
CA TYR A 51 -5.51 13.33 9.13
C TYR A 51 -5.76 13.58 10.62
N SER A 52 -7.01 13.83 11.00
CA SER A 52 -7.42 14.04 12.39
C SER A 52 -7.90 12.76 13.08
N SER A 53 -8.09 11.67 12.33
CA SER A 53 -8.65 10.43 12.85
C SER A 53 -7.57 9.50 13.40
N GLN A 54 -7.60 9.25 14.71
CA GLN A 54 -6.67 8.31 15.35
C GLN A 54 -6.75 6.90 14.73
N LYS A 55 -7.94 6.46 14.30
CA LYS A 55 -8.13 5.19 13.59
C LYS A 55 -7.27 5.14 12.33
N PHE A 56 -7.37 6.14 11.46
CA PHE A 56 -6.65 6.18 10.18
C PHE A 56 -5.17 6.49 10.33
N ILE A 57 -4.78 7.23 11.38
CA ILE A 57 -3.36 7.36 11.75
C ILE A 57 -2.76 5.99 12.10
N MET A 58 -3.45 5.17 12.91
CA MET A 58 -2.97 3.85 13.31
C MET A 58 -3.00 2.85 12.14
N GLN A 59 -4.09 2.81 11.38
CA GLN A 59 -4.21 1.93 10.21
C GLN A 59 -3.19 2.29 9.14
N GLY A 60 -3.07 3.57 8.79
CA GLY A 60 -2.12 4.05 7.78
C GLY A 60 -0.67 3.76 8.15
N MET A 61 -0.33 3.86 9.45
CA MET A 61 0.99 3.46 9.96
C MET A 61 1.27 1.97 9.69
N ASN A 62 0.28 1.09 9.93
CA ASN A 62 0.44 -0.35 9.71
C ASN A 62 0.53 -0.70 8.22
N GLU A 63 -0.31 -0.08 7.39
CA GLU A 63 -0.38 -0.37 5.96
C GLU A 63 0.84 0.13 5.19
N ILE A 64 1.28 1.37 5.44
CA ILE A 64 2.51 1.90 4.84
C ILE A 64 3.72 1.03 5.23
N GLN A 65 3.81 0.60 6.49
CA GLN A 65 4.85 -0.34 6.90
C GLN A 65 4.75 -1.68 6.17
N SER A 66 3.55 -2.17 5.91
CA SER A 66 3.34 -3.41 5.15
C SER A 66 3.83 -3.27 3.70
N PHE A 67 3.59 -2.13 3.05
CA PHE A 67 4.18 -1.84 1.73
C PHE A 67 5.70 -1.77 1.78
N PHE A 68 6.29 -1.16 2.81
CA PHE A 68 7.74 -1.10 2.95
C PHE A 68 8.35 -2.48 3.20
N ARG A 69 7.68 -3.34 3.99
CA ARG A 69 8.09 -4.74 4.18
C ARG A 69 8.03 -5.50 2.86
N LEU A 70 6.99 -5.29 2.04
CA LEU A 70 6.88 -5.90 0.71
C LEU A 70 8.11 -5.57 -0.15
N VAL A 71 8.48 -4.29 -0.25
CA VAL A 71 9.69 -3.84 -0.95
C VAL A 71 10.94 -4.50 -0.38
N ASN A 72 11.09 -4.53 0.94
CA ASN A 72 12.28 -5.07 1.57
C ASN A 72 12.41 -6.60 1.47
N SER A 73 11.29 -7.30 1.35
CA SER A 73 11.22 -8.76 1.26
C SER A 73 11.45 -9.31 -0.16
N TYR A 74 11.40 -8.46 -1.19
CA TYR A 74 11.57 -8.90 -2.56
C TYR A 74 12.95 -9.52 -2.79
N GLY A 75 12.97 -10.78 -3.24
CA GLY A 75 14.17 -11.60 -3.43
C GLY A 75 14.44 -12.62 -2.32
N ASP A 76 13.68 -12.60 -1.23
CA ASP A 76 13.68 -13.63 -0.18
C ASP A 76 12.29 -14.28 -0.14
N ASP A 77 12.19 -15.53 -0.59
CA ASP A 77 10.90 -16.23 -0.73
C ASP A 77 10.15 -16.37 0.60
N SER A 78 10.87 -16.59 1.71
CA SER A 78 10.25 -16.73 3.03
C SER A 78 9.72 -15.40 3.52
N ALA A 79 10.54 -14.35 3.43
CA ALA A 79 10.13 -13.01 3.82
C ALA A 79 9.00 -12.47 2.91
N TRP A 80 9.05 -12.78 1.61
CA TRP A 80 8.06 -12.36 0.62
C TRP A 80 6.69 -12.97 0.91
N ARG A 81 6.64 -14.28 1.16
CA ARG A 81 5.41 -14.97 1.51
C ARG A 81 4.80 -14.40 2.80
N GLN A 82 5.64 -14.11 3.81
CA GLN A 82 5.19 -13.47 5.04
C GLN A 82 4.64 -12.06 4.79
N ALA A 83 5.32 -11.26 3.96
CA ALA A 83 4.85 -9.92 3.60
C ALA A 83 3.49 -9.97 2.87
N CYS A 84 3.30 -10.93 1.96
CA CYS A 84 2.01 -11.15 1.31
C CYS A 84 0.93 -11.63 2.31
N SER A 85 1.29 -12.48 3.28
CA SER A 85 0.35 -12.95 4.32
C SER A 85 -0.17 -11.79 5.17
N ASN A 86 0.67 -10.80 5.47
CA ASN A 86 0.23 -9.61 6.23
C ASN A 86 -0.88 -8.85 5.48
N PHE A 87 -0.81 -8.75 4.15
CA PHE A 87 -1.87 -8.13 3.36
C PHE A 87 -3.13 -8.98 3.31
N LYS A 88 -2.99 -10.31 3.23
CA LYS A 88 -4.13 -11.23 3.37
C LYS A 88 -4.87 -11.02 4.68
N GLU A 89 -4.15 -10.99 5.80
CA GLU A 89 -4.73 -10.76 7.12
C GLU A 89 -5.43 -9.40 7.18
N LEU A 90 -4.77 -8.34 6.70
CA LEU A 90 -5.34 -7.01 6.67
C LEU A 90 -6.62 -6.92 5.83
N TYR A 91 -6.64 -7.55 4.66
CA TYR A 91 -7.80 -7.56 3.78
C TYR A 91 -8.94 -8.35 4.40
N ASN A 92 -8.65 -9.50 5.01
CA ASN A 92 -9.66 -10.29 5.73
C ASN A 92 -10.26 -9.53 6.93
N ASP A 93 -9.42 -8.85 7.72
CA ASP A 93 -9.87 -8.10 8.90
C ASP A 93 -10.80 -6.92 8.54
N ASN A 94 -10.65 -6.36 7.33
CA ASN A 94 -11.49 -5.28 6.82
C ASN A 94 -12.53 -5.79 5.79
N GLU A 95 -12.71 -7.11 5.67
CA GLU A 95 -13.63 -7.76 4.73
C GLU A 95 -13.44 -7.31 3.25
N ILE A 96 -12.22 -6.94 2.88
CA ILE A 96 -11.84 -6.50 1.54
C ILE A 96 -11.51 -7.74 0.68
N PRO A 97 -12.17 -7.92 -0.48
CA PRO A 97 -11.78 -8.96 -1.43
C PRO A 97 -10.33 -8.79 -1.91
N LEU A 98 -9.51 -9.85 -1.91
CA LEU A 98 -8.10 -9.75 -2.33
C LEU A 98 -7.93 -9.37 -3.80
N GLU A 99 -8.95 -9.61 -4.62
CA GLU A 99 -9.02 -9.10 -6.00
C GLU A 99 -8.93 -7.57 -6.09
N LYS A 100 -9.26 -6.84 -5.02
CA LYS A 100 -9.08 -5.38 -4.93
C LYS A 100 -7.65 -4.96 -4.60
N PHE A 101 -6.73 -5.89 -4.33
CA PHE A 101 -5.35 -5.55 -3.96
C PHE A 101 -4.62 -4.73 -5.03
N SER A 102 -4.88 -4.96 -6.32
CA SER A 102 -4.25 -4.20 -7.40
C SER A 102 -4.59 -2.70 -7.39
N LYS A 103 -5.75 -2.31 -6.81
CA LYS A 103 -6.23 -0.92 -6.71
C LYS A 103 -5.33 -0.04 -5.84
N VAL A 104 -4.56 -0.62 -4.93
CA VAL A 104 -3.71 0.14 -4.00
C VAL A 104 -2.52 0.81 -4.67
N THR A 105 -2.15 0.39 -5.88
CA THR A 105 -0.93 0.83 -6.58
C THR A 105 -0.88 2.34 -6.73
N ASN A 106 -1.94 2.95 -7.25
CA ASN A 106 -1.96 4.39 -7.50
C ASN A 106 -1.95 5.18 -6.18
N ALA A 107 -2.66 4.67 -5.16
CA ALA A 107 -2.73 5.29 -3.84
C ALA A 107 -1.37 5.31 -3.13
N ILE A 108 -0.65 4.18 -3.10
CA ILE A 108 0.68 4.13 -2.46
C ILE A 108 1.70 4.97 -3.22
N VAL A 109 1.66 4.97 -4.55
CA VAL A 109 2.52 5.83 -5.38
C VAL A 109 2.22 7.30 -5.09
N ALA A 110 0.95 7.73 -5.07
CA ALA A 110 0.58 9.11 -4.77
C ALA A 110 1.03 9.52 -3.35
N ALA A 111 0.82 8.66 -2.36
CA ALA A 111 1.22 8.91 -0.98
C ALA A 111 2.74 9.09 -0.86
N ILE A 112 3.51 8.21 -1.48
CA ILE A 112 4.98 8.31 -1.50
C ILE A 112 5.43 9.57 -2.24
N SER A 113 4.78 9.93 -3.35
CA SER A 113 5.13 11.10 -4.15
C SER A 113 4.98 12.38 -3.34
N LYS A 114 3.90 12.49 -2.57
CA LYS A 114 3.60 13.69 -1.76
C LYS A 114 4.64 13.95 -0.67
N HIS A 115 5.30 12.91 -0.16
CA HIS A 115 6.25 13.04 0.95
C HIS A 115 7.72 12.81 0.58
N THR A 116 8.01 12.27 -0.61
CA THR A 116 9.39 12.02 -1.07
C THR A 116 9.79 12.82 -2.30
N GLY A 117 8.86 13.60 -2.87
CA GLY A 117 9.02 14.34 -4.12
C GLY A 117 8.51 13.56 -5.33
N ASP A 118 8.65 14.15 -6.52
CA ASP A 118 8.13 13.56 -7.75
C ASP A 118 8.68 12.15 -8.01
N ILE A 119 7.77 11.24 -8.33
CA ILE A 119 8.10 9.86 -8.67
C ILE A 119 8.36 9.74 -10.17
N SER A 120 9.52 9.21 -10.54
CA SER A 120 9.89 8.95 -11.93
C SER A 120 8.98 7.88 -12.58
N PRO A 121 8.84 7.87 -13.92
CA PRO A 121 8.10 6.81 -14.61
C PRO A 121 8.59 5.40 -14.28
N GLU A 122 9.91 5.23 -14.12
CA GLU A 122 10.53 3.94 -13.74
C GLU A 122 10.10 3.47 -12.34
N GLN A 123 10.05 4.39 -11.37
CA GLN A 123 9.59 4.10 -10.01
C GLN A 123 8.12 3.69 -10.00
N LYS A 124 7.26 4.41 -10.74
CA LYS A 124 5.82 4.08 -10.85
C LYS A 124 5.63 2.69 -11.45
N GLU A 125 6.34 2.39 -12.54
CA GLU A 125 6.27 1.08 -13.20
C GLU A 125 6.80 -0.03 -12.30
N SER A 126 7.85 0.23 -11.52
CA SER A 126 8.38 -0.75 -10.55
C SER A 126 7.38 -1.04 -9.42
N TRP A 127 6.71 -0.03 -8.87
CA TRP A 127 5.63 -0.21 -7.89
C TRP A 127 4.49 -1.04 -8.45
N LYS A 128 4.02 -0.71 -9.65
CA LYS A 128 2.97 -1.45 -10.35
C LYS A 128 3.35 -2.92 -10.53
N ASN A 129 4.57 -3.19 -11.01
CA ASN A 129 5.04 -4.56 -11.20
C ASN A 129 5.22 -5.32 -9.88
N LEU A 130 5.64 -4.65 -8.81
CA LEU A 130 5.76 -5.25 -7.47
C LEU A 130 4.39 -5.65 -6.90
N ILE A 131 3.40 -4.74 -6.97
CA ILE A 131 2.04 -5.01 -6.50
C ILE A 131 1.36 -6.09 -7.35
N GLN A 132 1.55 -6.05 -8.67
CA GLN A 132 1.04 -7.10 -9.56
C GLN A 132 1.63 -8.46 -9.22
N LYS A 133 2.95 -8.54 -9.02
CA LYS A 133 3.60 -9.79 -8.57
C LYS A 133 3.03 -10.27 -7.25
N ALA A 134 2.88 -9.39 -6.26
CA ALA A 134 2.31 -9.77 -4.97
C ALA A 134 0.87 -10.29 -5.13
N SER A 135 0.05 -9.66 -5.97
CA SER A 135 -1.30 -10.15 -6.30
C SER A 135 -1.28 -11.54 -6.93
N ASP A 136 -0.41 -11.76 -7.91
CA ASP A 136 -0.29 -13.04 -8.62
C ASP A 136 0.23 -14.15 -7.69
N ASP A 137 1.22 -13.83 -6.84
CA ASP A 137 1.77 -14.78 -5.88
C ASP A 137 0.74 -15.12 -4.79
N MET A 138 -0.01 -14.15 -4.27
CA MET A 138 -1.11 -14.41 -3.32
C MET A 138 -2.13 -15.39 -3.89
N LYS A 139 -2.50 -15.24 -5.17
CA LYS A 139 -3.36 -16.21 -5.88
C LYS A 139 -2.69 -17.57 -6.00
N SER A 140 -1.40 -17.62 -6.33
CA SER A 140 -0.63 -18.87 -6.41
C SER A 140 -0.52 -19.62 -5.07
N PHE A 141 -0.61 -18.89 -3.94
CA PHE A 141 -0.65 -19.46 -2.60
C PHE A 141 -2.05 -19.97 -2.21
N GLY A 142 -3.04 -19.84 -3.09
CA GLY A 142 -4.43 -20.24 -2.88
C GLY A 142 -5.24 -19.22 -2.08
N TRP A 143 -4.89 -17.93 -2.13
CA TRP A 143 -5.62 -16.86 -1.45
C TRP A 143 -6.45 -16.07 -2.48
N TYR A 144 -7.74 -15.90 -2.20
CA TYR A 144 -8.74 -15.24 -3.07
C TYR A 144 -9.56 -14.24 -2.27
#